data_AF-A0A7T4YE69-F1
#
_entry.id   AF-A0A7T4YE69-F1
#
_cell.length_a   1.000
_cell.length_b   1.000
_cell.length_c   1.000
_cell.angle_alpha   90.00
_cell.angle_beta   90.00
_cell.angle_gamma   90.00
#
_symmetry.space_group_name_H-M   'P 1'
#
loop_
_entity.id
_entity.type
_entity.pdbx_description
1 polymer ?
#
loop_
_entity_poly.entity_id
_entity_poly.type
_entity_poly.pdbx_seq_one_letter_code
_entity_poly.pdbx_strand_id
1 'polypeptide(L)'
;MADDKKKDIDNLTDHNYDGIMEYDNPLPGWWVWLFWGTIVFSIIYFFIVTMAQGELSPHGQLRREKAHWAKVKLDKLGEMEPSEATLVRLMHEPEMLDQGRSLYVGKCAVCHGQNGEGIVGPNMTDEKYRNVKDLMGIFEVVKNGAGNGSMPAWKTQMMEPDMLMVSAYVASLRGKNLPGKSVEDADVDIAPWPQPEKK
;
A
#
# COMPACT_ATOMS: atom_id res chain seq x y z
N MET A 1 -67.26 7.77 13.42
CA MET A 1 -66.47 9.02 13.57
C MET A 1 -67.04 9.81 14.74
N ALA A 2 -66.57 9.56 15.98
CA ALA A 2 -66.71 10.43 17.17
C ALA A 2 -66.34 9.71 18.49
N ASP A 3 -65.41 8.74 18.51
CA ASP A 3 -65.12 7.98 19.75
C ASP A 3 -63.62 7.77 20.06
N ASP A 4 -62.73 8.43 19.31
CA ASP A 4 -61.27 8.31 19.51
C ASP A 4 -60.66 9.40 20.42
N LYS A 5 -61.43 10.44 20.80
CA LYS A 5 -60.89 11.59 21.55
C LYS A 5 -60.93 11.46 23.08
N LYS A 6 -61.49 10.37 23.63
CA LYS A 6 -61.70 10.23 25.09
C LYS A 6 -60.70 9.32 25.81
N LYS A 7 -59.83 8.60 25.08
CA LYS A 7 -58.85 7.68 25.69
C LYS A 7 -57.53 8.34 26.11
N ASP A 8 -57.25 9.56 25.66
CA ASP A 8 -55.93 10.18 25.86
C ASP A 8 -55.74 10.87 27.23
N ILE A 9 -56.81 11.11 28.00
CA ILE A 9 -56.72 11.84 29.28
C ILE A 9 -56.49 10.89 30.48
N ASP A 10 -56.78 9.59 30.30
CA ASP A 10 -56.79 8.61 31.40
C ASP A 10 -55.43 7.91 31.61
N ASN A 11 -54.40 8.26 30.84
CA ASN A 11 -53.10 7.57 30.82
C ASN A 11 -51.92 8.51 31.16
N LEU A 12 -52.18 9.51 32.00
CA LEU A 12 -51.18 10.43 32.55
C LEU A 12 -50.67 9.88 33.89
N THR A 13 -49.39 10.05 34.16
CA THR A 13 -48.80 9.76 35.47
C THR A 13 -49.29 10.76 36.52
N ASP A 14 -49.22 10.36 37.79
CA ASP A 14 -49.76 11.12 38.93
C ASP A 14 -48.90 12.32 39.35
N HIS A 15 -47.66 12.40 38.86
CA HIS A 15 -46.73 13.47 39.17
C HIS A 15 -46.71 14.56 38.09
N ASN A 16 -46.77 15.81 38.55
CA ASN A 16 -46.61 17.00 37.72
C ASN A 16 -45.28 17.68 38.07
N TYR A 17 -44.41 17.79 37.07
CA TYR A 17 -43.12 18.45 37.17
C TYR A 17 -43.18 19.77 36.40
N ASP A 18 -43.36 20.87 37.14
CA ASP A 18 -43.35 22.24 36.57
C ASP A 18 -44.31 22.43 35.37
N GLY A 19 -45.53 21.91 35.51
CA GLY A 19 -46.56 21.97 34.47
C GLY A 19 -46.46 20.88 33.41
N ILE A 20 -45.41 20.04 33.41
CA ILE A 20 -45.24 18.90 32.51
C ILE A 20 -45.65 17.60 33.23
N MET A 21 -46.44 16.77 32.55
CA MET A 21 -46.83 15.44 33.00
C MET A 21 -46.48 14.41 31.93
N GLU A 22 -46.23 13.18 32.34
CA GLU A 22 -45.79 12.10 31.44
C GLU A 22 -46.96 11.18 31.10
N TYR A 23 -46.98 10.69 29.86
CA TYR A 23 -47.96 9.69 29.44
C TYR A 23 -47.40 8.28 29.66
N ASP A 24 -48.17 7.40 30.32
CA ASP A 24 -47.86 5.98 30.49
C ASP A 24 -48.30 5.17 29.26
N ASN A 25 -47.82 5.58 28.08
CA ASN A 25 -48.15 4.92 26.82
C ASN A 25 -47.19 3.75 26.55
N PRO A 26 -47.69 2.63 26.01
CA PRO A 26 -46.82 1.55 25.58
C PRO A 26 -45.89 2.03 24.46
N LEU A 27 -44.68 1.46 24.43
CA LEU A 27 -43.70 1.76 23.40
C LEU A 27 -44.28 1.46 22.00
N PRO A 28 -44.00 2.30 20.98
CA PRO A 28 -44.43 2.03 19.62
C PRO A 28 -43.95 0.66 19.14
N GLY A 29 -44.85 -0.18 18.63
CA GLY A 29 -44.52 -1.55 18.24
C GLY A 29 -43.35 -1.64 17.24
N TRP A 30 -43.26 -0.70 16.28
CA TRP A 30 -42.16 -0.63 15.33
C TRP A 30 -40.81 -0.36 15.99
N TRP A 31 -40.79 0.44 17.07
CA TRP A 31 -39.58 0.76 17.82
C TRP A 31 -39.09 -0.48 18.58
N VAL A 32 -40.01 -1.23 19.19
CA VAL A 32 -39.71 -2.50 19.87
C VAL A 32 -39.16 -3.54 18.87
N TRP A 33 -39.75 -3.64 17.68
CA TRP A 33 -39.23 -4.51 16.61
C TRP A 33 -37.81 -4.14 16.17
N LEU A 34 -37.53 -2.84 16.02
CA LEU A 34 -36.19 -2.36 15.70
C LEU A 34 -35.20 -2.72 16.81
N PHE A 35 -35.57 -2.49 18.08
CA PHE A 35 -34.75 -2.84 19.24
C PHE A 35 -34.41 -4.34 19.28
N TRP A 36 -35.39 -5.22 19.07
CA TRP A 36 -35.11 -6.66 18.98
C TRP A 36 -34.32 -7.04 17.74
N GLY A 37 -34.52 -6.35 16.62
CA GLY A 37 -33.75 -6.54 15.39
C GLY A 37 -32.26 -6.27 15.58
N THR A 38 -31.89 -5.23 16.33
CA THR A 38 -30.47 -4.94 16.62
C THR A 38 -29.86 -6.01 17.54
N ILE A 39 -30.60 -6.50 18.55
CA ILE A 39 -30.14 -7.59 19.42
C ILE A 39 -29.85 -8.86 18.59
N VAL A 40 -30.79 -9.27 17.73
CA VAL A 40 -30.62 -10.44 16.86
C VAL A 40 -29.43 -10.25 15.92
N PHE A 41 -29.30 -9.09 15.29
CA PHE A 41 -28.16 -8.75 14.43
C PHE A 41 -26.84 -8.85 15.19
N SER A 42 -26.75 -8.31 16.40
CA SER A 42 -25.55 -8.36 17.24
C SER A 42 -25.14 -9.79 17.58
N ILE A 43 -26.11 -10.66 17.91
CA ILE A 43 -25.84 -12.08 18.19
C ILE A 43 -25.30 -12.78 16.94
N ILE A 44 -25.97 -12.61 15.79
CA ILE A 44 -25.53 -13.20 14.52
C ILE A 44 -24.13 -12.72 14.16
N TYR A 45 -23.89 -11.41 14.24
CA TYR A 45 -22.59 -10.80 13.96
C TYR A 45 -21.49 -11.35 14.88
N PHE A 46 -21.76 -11.47 16.19
CA PHE A 46 -20.82 -12.03 17.15
C PHE A 46 -20.39 -13.44 16.76
N PHE A 47 -21.34 -14.33 16.45
CA PHE A 47 -21.02 -15.69 16.04
C PHE A 47 -20.29 -15.75 14.71
N ILE A 48 -20.68 -14.95 13.71
CA ILE A 48 -19.97 -14.88 12.42
C ILE A 48 -18.50 -14.48 12.63
N VAL A 49 -18.23 -13.41 13.38
CA VAL A 49 -16.87 -12.89 13.55
C VAL A 49 -16.01 -13.80 14.43
N THR A 50 -16.56 -14.37 15.50
CA THR A 50 -15.82 -15.26 16.42
C THR A 50 -15.57 -16.65 15.84
N MET A 51 -16.55 -17.22 15.13
CA MET A 51 -16.41 -18.56 14.52
C MET A 51 -15.59 -18.53 13.22
N ALA A 52 -15.51 -17.39 12.53
CA ALA A 52 -14.70 -17.25 11.32
C ALA A 52 -13.18 -17.23 11.57
N GLN A 53 -12.69 -17.60 12.77
CA GLN A 53 -11.26 -17.72 13.11
C GLN A 53 -10.42 -16.49 12.68
N GLY A 54 -11.02 -15.29 12.74
CA GLY A 54 -10.39 -14.05 12.33
C GLY A 54 -10.20 -13.87 10.81
N GLU A 55 -10.72 -14.75 9.95
CA GLU A 55 -10.66 -14.57 8.49
C GLU A 55 -11.47 -13.37 8.00
N LEU A 56 -12.62 -13.11 8.65
CA LEU A 56 -13.45 -11.93 8.38
C LEU A 56 -12.94 -10.66 9.07
N SER A 57 -11.91 -10.78 9.92
CA SER A 57 -11.26 -9.61 10.53
C SER A 57 -10.41 -8.83 9.52
N PRO A 58 -10.11 -7.54 9.76
CA PRO A 58 -9.18 -6.78 8.91
C PRO A 58 -7.82 -7.49 8.71
N HIS A 59 -7.32 -8.17 9.74
CA HIS A 59 -6.09 -8.95 9.64
C HIS A 59 -6.24 -10.18 8.73
N GLY A 60 -7.38 -10.87 8.79
CA GLY A 60 -7.68 -12.00 7.92
C GLY A 60 -7.81 -11.60 6.45
N GLN A 61 -8.50 -10.50 6.18
CA GLN A 61 -8.62 -9.91 4.84
C GLN A 61 -7.25 -9.53 4.29
N LEU A 62 -6.43 -8.83 5.08
CA LEU A 62 -5.06 -8.47 4.68
C LEU A 62 -4.21 -9.71 4.39
N ARG A 63 -4.32 -10.79 5.17
CA ARG A 63 -3.60 -12.04 4.88
C ARG A 63 -4.03 -12.64 3.55
N ARG A 64 -5.33 -12.69 3.26
CA ARG A 64 -5.87 -13.21 1.99
C ARG A 64 -5.42 -12.37 0.81
N GLU A 65 -5.50 -11.05 0.95
CA GLU A 65 -5.08 -10.10 -0.08
C GLU A 65 -3.56 -10.23 -0.32
N LYS A 66 -2.74 -10.21 0.73
CA LYS A 66 -1.29 -10.46 0.62
C LYS A 66 -0.98 -11.80 -0.03
N ALA A 67 -1.68 -12.87 0.33
CA ALA A 67 -1.49 -14.19 -0.26
C ALA A 67 -1.89 -14.22 -1.75
N HIS A 68 -2.96 -13.53 -2.13
CA HIS A 68 -3.37 -13.37 -3.52
C HIS A 68 -2.31 -12.61 -4.32
N TRP A 69 -1.87 -11.44 -3.85
CA TRP A 69 -0.81 -10.67 -4.50
C TRP A 69 0.51 -11.43 -4.54
N ALA A 70 0.87 -12.17 -3.48
CA ALA A 70 2.06 -13.01 -3.47
C ALA A 70 2.00 -14.09 -4.55
N LYS A 71 0.84 -14.74 -4.77
CA LYS A 71 0.67 -15.73 -5.85
C LYS A 71 0.77 -15.12 -7.24
N VAL A 72 0.06 -14.03 -7.50
CA VAL A 72 0.13 -13.32 -8.79
C VAL A 72 1.56 -12.86 -9.09
N LYS A 73 2.25 -12.37 -8.06
CA LYS A 73 3.63 -11.95 -8.16
C LYS A 73 4.60 -13.11 -8.33
N LEU A 74 4.34 -14.26 -7.71
CA LEU A 74 5.15 -15.47 -7.89
C LEU A 74 4.96 -16.05 -9.30
N ASP A 75 3.75 -16.05 -9.84
CA ASP A 75 3.47 -16.52 -11.19
C ASP A 75 4.11 -15.62 -12.25
N LYS A 76 4.03 -14.29 -12.08
CA LYS A 76 4.62 -13.33 -13.01
C LYS A 76 6.12 -13.09 -12.80
N LEU A 77 6.60 -13.16 -11.56
CA LEU A 77 7.96 -12.74 -11.17
C LEU A 77 8.80 -13.80 -10.45
N GLY A 78 8.23 -14.93 -10.04
CA GLY A 78 8.94 -16.00 -9.34
C GLY A 78 9.98 -16.73 -10.18
N GLU A 79 9.95 -16.53 -11.50
CA GLU A 79 10.94 -17.04 -12.45
C GLU A 79 12.07 -16.05 -12.72
N MET A 80 12.05 -14.85 -12.12
CA MET A 80 13.04 -13.81 -12.40
C MET A 80 14.30 -13.99 -11.57
N GLU A 81 15.29 -14.66 -12.15
CA GLU A 81 16.65 -14.65 -11.62
C GLU A 81 17.27 -13.25 -11.70
N PRO A 82 17.96 -12.77 -10.65
CA PRO A 82 18.72 -11.52 -10.70
C PRO A 82 19.86 -11.60 -11.71
N SER A 83 19.62 -11.06 -12.90
CA SER A 83 20.59 -11.02 -14.00
C SER A 83 20.47 -9.75 -14.81
N GLU A 84 21.54 -9.41 -15.52
CA GLU A 84 21.56 -8.25 -16.41
C GLU A 84 20.46 -8.37 -17.48
N ALA A 85 20.29 -9.55 -18.07
CA ALA A 85 19.24 -9.83 -19.04
C ALA A 85 17.83 -9.57 -18.45
N THR A 86 17.61 -9.95 -17.19
CA THR A 86 16.36 -9.67 -16.49
C THR A 86 16.13 -8.17 -16.35
N LEU A 87 17.12 -7.40 -15.90
CA LEU A 87 16.99 -5.94 -15.75
C LEU A 87 16.75 -5.26 -17.10
N VAL A 88 17.49 -5.64 -18.15
CA VAL A 88 17.29 -5.11 -19.51
C VAL A 88 15.87 -5.39 -20.01
N ARG A 89 15.36 -6.60 -19.79
CA ARG A 89 13.97 -6.94 -20.14
C ARG A 89 12.97 -6.05 -19.39
N LEU A 90 13.10 -5.94 -18.07
CA LEU A 90 12.18 -5.17 -17.23
C LEU A 90 12.18 -3.67 -17.58
N MET A 91 13.33 -3.12 -17.97
CA MET A 91 13.44 -1.73 -18.43
C MET A 91 12.63 -1.44 -19.70
N HIS A 92 12.25 -2.47 -20.46
CA HIS A 92 11.52 -2.36 -21.71
C HIS A 92 10.08 -2.88 -21.60
N GLU A 93 9.61 -3.22 -20.40
CA GLU A 93 8.25 -3.65 -20.12
C GLU A 93 7.51 -2.55 -19.33
N PRO A 94 6.61 -1.77 -19.96
CA PRO A 94 5.96 -0.62 -19.31
C PRO A 94 5.21 -0.97 -18.01
N GLU A 95 4.52 -2.12 -17.97
CA GLU A 95 3.81 -2.59 -16.77
C GLU A 95 4.78 -2.80 -15.59
N MET A 96 5.98 -3.32 -15.86
CA MET A 96 7.00 -3.57 -14.84
C MET A 96 7.70 -2.28 -14.41
N LEU A 97 7.92 -1.35 -15.34
CA LEU A 97 8.43 -0.02 -15.02
C LEU A 97 7.46 0.77 -14.12
N ASP A 98 6.15 0.69 -14.35
CA ASP A 98 5.15 1.35 -13.50
C ASP A 98 5.12 0.77 -12.08
N GLN A 99 5.29 -0.55 -11.95
CA GLN A 99 5.46 -1.20 -10.66
C GLN A 99 6.76 -0.76 -9.97
N GLY A 100 7.88 -0.75 -10.70
CA GLY A 100 9.16 -0.23 -10.24
C GLY A 100 9.09 1.22 -9.78
N ARG A 101 8.35 2.07 -10.51
CA ARG A 101 8.08 3.46 -10.15
C ARG A 101 7.29 3.57 -8.85
N SER A 102 6.26 2.74 -8.68
CA SER A 102 5.44 2.72 -7.47
C SER A 102 6.27 2.34 -6.23
N LEU A 103 7.15 1.34 -6.37
CA LEU A 103 8.11 0.97 -5.33
C LEU A 103 9.10 2.10 -5.03
N TYR A 104 9.62 2.74 -6.07
CA TYR A 104 10.54 3.86 -5.98
C TYR A 104 9.93 5.03 -5.19
N VAL A 105 8.72 5.46 -5.55
CA VAL A 105 8.01 6.56 -4.87
C VAL A 105 7.75 6.21 -3.40
N GLY A 106 7.36 4.96 -3.12
CA GLY A 106 7.05 4.53 -1.76
C GLY A 106 8.25 4.36 -0.82
N LYS A 107 9.46 4.17 -1.35
CA LYS A 107 10.63 3.77 -0.53
C LYS A 107 11.91 4.56 -0.77
N CYS A 108 12.15 5.04 -1.99
CA CYS A 108 13.43 5.62 -2.41
C CYS A 108 13.35 7.15 -2.59
N ALA A 109 12.19 7.67 -3.03
CA ALA A 109 12.00 9.08 -3.35
C ALA A 109 12.23 10.03 -2.18
N VAL A 110 12.07 9.56 -0.94
CA VAL A 110 12.32 10.35 0.27
C VAL A 110 13.76 10.88 0.34
N CYS A 111 14.73 10.12 -0.19
CA CYS A 111 16.13 10.53 -0.22
C CYS A 111 16.57 11.00 -1.61
N HIS A 112 16.05 10.38 -2.66
CA HIS A 112 16.51 10.58 -4.03
C HIS A 112 15.58 11.46 -4.90
N GLY A 113 14.53 12.04 -4.32
CA GLY A 113 13.59 12.89 -5.05
C GLY A 113 12.51 12.10 -5.80
N GLN A 114 11.41 12.77 -6.13
CA GLN A 114 10.24 12.10 -6.74
C GLN A 114 10.53 11.56 -8.14
N ASN A 115 11.44 12.22 -8.86
CA ASN A 115 11.84 11.89 -10.22
C ASN A 115 13.27 11.33 -10.31
N GLY A 116 13.94 11.13 -9.17
CA GLY A 116 15.32 10.65 -9.12
C GLY A 116 16.38 11.76 -9.16
N GLU A 117 15.97 13.02 -9.07
CA GLU A 117 16.83 14.20 -9.15
C GLU A 117 17.85 14.33 -8.00
N GLY A 118 17.66 13.59 -6.91
CA GLY A 118 18.53 13.63 -5.73
C GLY A 118 18.21 14.81 -4.79
N ILE A 119 18.06 14.51 -3.51
CA ILE A 119 17.84 15.51 -2.45
C ILE A 119 18.94 15.32 -1.39
N VAL A 120 18.76 14.29 -0.55
CA VAL A 120 19.75 13.88 0.45
C VAL A 120 20.71 12.88 -0.20
N GLY A 121 20.14 11.90 -0.91
CA GLY A 121 20.85 10.96 -1.76
C GLY A 121 21.21 11.57 -3.12
N PRO A 122 22.13 10.94 -3.86
CA PRO A 122 22.55 11.41 -5.17
C PRO A 122 21.43 11.34 -6.22
N ASN A 123 21.58 12.16 -7.25
CA ASN A 123 20.83 12.09 -8.49
C ASN A 123 21.08 10.75 -9.19
N MET A 124 20.02 10.08 -9.64
CA MET A 124 20.09 8.81 -10.37
C MET A 124 19.78 8.96 -11.85
N THR A 125 19.48 10.19 -12.28
CA THR A 125 19.18 10.53 -13.67
C THR A 125 20.40 10.92 -14.49
N ASP A 126 21.54 11.11 -13.81
CA ASP A 126 22.82 11.46 -14.43
C ASP A 126 23.45 10.24 -15.12
N GLU A 127 24.46 10.48 -15.94
CA GLU A 127 25.26 9.44 -16.58
C GLU A 127 26.23 8.71 -15.63
N LYS A 128 26.44 9.28 -14.44
CA LYS A 128 27.50 8.89 -13.53
C LYS A 128 26.93 8.46 -12.17
N TYR A 129 27.50 7.40 -11.61
CA TYR A 129 27.07 6.83 -10.33
C TYR A 129 28.26 6.61 -9.39
N ARG A 130 28.04 6.78 -8.09
CA ARG A 130 29.11 6.63 -7.08
C ARG A 130 29.47 5.17 -6.78
N ASN A 131 28.46 4.32 -6.62
CA ASN A 131 28.61 2.94 -6.13
C ASN A 131 28.24 1.89 -7.17
N VAL A 132 28.00 2.30 -8.42
CA VAL A 132 27.51 1.45 -9.50
C VAL A 132 28.50 1.56 -10.65
N LYS A 133 28.86 0.42 -11.25
CA LYS A 133 29.80 0.35 -12.39
C LYS A 133 29.18 -0.29 -13.63
N ASP A 134 28.09 -1.01 -13.46
CA ASP A 134 27.33 -1.70 -14.48
C ASP A 134 25.84 -1.74 -14.08
N LEU A 135 24.99 -2.30 -14.94
CA LEU A 135 23.54 -2.34 -14.70
C LEU A 135 23.20 -3.14 -13.44
N MET A 136 23.89 -4.26 -13.20
CA MET A 136 23.67 -5.11 -12.02
C MET A 136 24.09 -4.45 -10.71
N GLY A 137 25.06 -3.53 -10.75
CA GLY A 137 25.49 -2.76 -9.60
C GLY A 137 24.34 -1.96 -8.96
N ILE A 138 23.33 -1.53 -9.74
CA ILE A 138 22.14 -0.88 -9.17
C ILE A 138 21.41 -1.85 -8.24
N PHE A 139 21.17 -3.08 -8.71
CA PHE A 139 20.53 -4.12 -7.91
C PHE A 139 21.36 -4.49 -6.68
N GLU A 140 22.68 -4.59 -6.82
CA GLU A 140 23.56 -4.87 -5.68
C GLU A 140 23.52 -3.78 -4.61
N VAL A 141 23.52 -2.51 -5.02
CA VAL A 141 23.41 -1.36 -4.12
C VAL A 141 22.03 -1.32 -3.45
N VAL A 142 20.95 -1.63 -4.15
CA VAL A 142 19.62 -1.75 -3.54
C VAL A 142 19.58 -2.91 -2.54
N LYS A 143 20.12 -4.08 -2.91
CA LYS A 143 20.11 -5.29 -2.08
C LYS A 143 20.92 -5.13 -0.80
N ASN A 144 22.13 -4.59 -0.90
CA ASN A 144 23.11 -4.56 0.18
C ASN A 144 23.28 -3.19 0.85
N GLY A 145 22.70 -2.12 0.29
CA GLY A 145 22.93 -0.75 0.76
C GLY A 145 24.30 -0.21 0.33
N ALA A 146 24.58 1.04 0.70
CA ALA A 146 25.84 1.71 0.35
C ALA A 146 26.18 2.88 1.30
N GLY A 147 27.40 3.43 1.14
CA GLY A 147 27.83 4.62 1.88
C GLY A 147 27.89 4.42 3.39
N ASN A 148 28.41 3.27 3.83
CA ASN A 148 28.52 2.88 5.24
C ASN A 148 27.20 2.98 6.03
N GLY A 149 26.08 2.63 5.38
CA GLY A 149 24.75 2.64 6.00
C GLY A 149 23.93 3.91 5.73
N SER A 150 24.49 4.90 5.03
CA SER A 150 23.73 6.07 4.58
C SER A 150 22.61 5.70 3.60
N MET A 151 22.82 4.66 2.79
CA MET A 151 21.77 3.98 2.04
C MET A 151 21.49 2.62 2.69
N PRO A 152 20.26 2.35 3.19
CA PRO A 152 19.94 1.11 3.86
C PRO A 152 19.92 -0.08 2.90
N ALA A 153 20.22 -1.27 3.42
CA ALA A 153 20.06 -2.52 2.69
C ALA A 153 18.59 -2.93 2.61
N TRP A 154 18.06 -3.16 1.41
CA TRP A 154 16.64 -3.47 1.23
C TRP A 154 16.31 -4.97 1.28
N LYS A 155 17.31 -5.85 1.26
CA LYS A 155 17.09 -7.32 1.28
C LYS A 155 16.31 -7.86 2.49
N THR A 156 16.21 -7.08 3.57
CA THR A 156 15.44 -7.44 4.77
C THR A 156 14.01 -6.90 4.76
N GLN A 157 13.69 -5.98 3.84
CA GLN A 157 12.40 -5.27 3.76
C GLN A 157 11.70 -5.41 2.41
N MET A 158 12.36 -6.04 1.44
CA MET A 158 11.91 -6.15 0.05
C MET A 158 12.32 -7.51 -0.51
N MET A 159 11.41 -8.14 -1.25
CA MET A 159 11.69 -9.39 -1.96
C MET A 159 12.55 -9.12 -3.21
N GLU A 160 13.30 -10.11 -3.69
CA GLU A 160 14.20 -9.92 -4.84
C GLU A 160 13.50 -9.42 -6.12
N PRO A 161 12.29 -9.92 -6.49
CA PRO A 161 11.59 -9.38 -7.65
C PRO A 161 11.25 -7.89 -7.54
N ASP A 162 10.92 -7.41 -6.33
CA ASP A 162 10.70 -5.98 -6.08
C ASP A 162 11.98 -5.18 -6.24
N MET A 163 13.10 -5.72 -5.75
CA MET A 163 14.41 -5.10 -5.92
C MET A 163 14.81 -5.03 -7.40
N LEU A 164 14.47 -6.04 -8.21
CA LEU A 164 14.69 -6.02 -9.66
C LEU A 164 13.84 -4.96 -10.36
N MET A 165 12.54 -4.89 -10.06
CA MET A 165 11.65 -3.90 -10.68
C MET A 165 12.04 -2.46 -10.33
N VAL A 166 12.36 -2.17 -9.06
CA VAL A 166 12.81 -0.83 -8.68
C VAL A 166 14.17 -0.50 -9.30
N SER A 167 15.08 -1.48 -9.41
CA SER A 167 16.38 -1.28 -10.06
C SER A 167 16.24 -0.99 -11.55
N ALA A 168 15.36 -1.71 -12.25
CA ALA A 168 15.04 -1.45 -13.65
C ALA A 168 14.44 -0.05 -13.85
N TYR A 169 13.53 0.37 -12.96
CA TYR A 169 13.01 1.74 -12.99
C TYR A 169 14.13 2.77 -12.79
N VAL A 170 15.00 2.61 -11.78
CA VAL A 170 16.13 3.51 -11.56
C VAL A 170 17.06 3.56 -12.77
N ALA A 171 17.38 2.40 -13.37
CA ALA A 171 18.20 2.33 -14.58
C ALA A 171 17.58 3.10 -15.76
N SER A 172 16.25 3.07 -15.89
CA SER A 172 15.51 3.82 -16.93
C SER A 172 15.53 5.34 -16.75
N LEU A 173 15.96 5.84 -15.59
CA LEU A 173 16.09 7.28 -15.33
C LEU A 173 17.37 7.87 -15.90
N ARG A 174 18.39 7.04 -16.17
CA ARG A 174 19.69 7.48 -16.69
C ARG A 174 19.52 8.32 -17.96
N GLY A 175 20.26 9.42 -18.05
CA GLY A 175 20.28 10.31 -19.20
C GLY A 175 19.18 11.39 -19.19
N LYS A 176 18.27 11.40 -18.21
CA LYS A 176 17.31 12.50 -18.05
C LYS A 176 17.96 13.77 -17.50
N ASN A 177 19.10 13.65 -16.81
CA ASN A 177 19.94 14.76 -16.33
C ASN A 177 19.13 15.88 -15.66
N LEU A 178 18.27 15.50 -14.72
CA LEU A 178 17.42 16.44 -13.99
C LEU A 178 18.27 17.32 -13.06
N PRO A 179 17.89 18.59 -12.82
CA PRO A 179 18.60 19.43 -11.87
C PRO A 179 18.40 18.89 -10.44
N GLY A 180 19.49 18.71 -9.70
CA GLY A 180 19.47 18.24 -8.33
C GLY A 180 20.87 17.90 -7.81
N LYS A 181 20.96 16.99 -6.83
CA LYS A 181 22.24 16.65 -6.17
C LYS A 181 23.07 15.66 -7.01
N SER A 182 23.81 16.16 -7.99
CA SER A 182 24.69 15.34 -8.83
C SER A 182 25.80 14.64 -8.04
N VAL A 183 26.36 13.57 -8.61
CA VAL A 183 27.50 12.86 -8.00
C VAL A 183 28.80 13.63 -8.27
N GLU A 184 29.35 14.29 -7.26
CA GLU A 184 30.55 15.14 -7.40
C GLU A 184 31.86 14.38 -7.64
N ASP A 185 31.91 13.06 -7.36
CA ASP A 185 33.15 12.25 -7.38
C ASP A 185 33.05 10.94 -8.20
N ALA A 186 32.15 10.86 -9.18
CA ALA A 186 32.06 9.68 -10.04
C ALA A 186 33.09 9.75 -11.18
N ASP A 187 34.29 9.25 -10.91
CA ASP A 187 35.42 9.19 -11.84
C ASP A 187 35.38 7.99 -12.81
N VAL A 188 34.31 7.18 -12.76
CA VAL A 188 34.18 6.00 -13.61
C VAL A 188 33.21 6.28 -14.76
N ASP A 189 33.71 6.22 -15.98
CA ASP A 189 32.86 6.16 -17.17
C ASP A 189 32.18 4.79 -17.23
N ILE A 190 30.86 4.82 -17.14
CA ILE A 190 30.02 3.62 -17.15
C ILE A 190 29.49 3.43 -18.57
N ALA A 191 29.71 2.26 -19.15
CA ALA A 191 29.19 1.92 -20.47
C ALA A 191 27.67 2.14 -20.53
N PRO A 192 27.12 2.48 -21.71
CA PRO A 192 25.67 2.54 -21.89
C PRO A 192 25.01 1.22 -21.50
N TRP A 193 23.77 1.29 -21.03
CA TRP A 193 23.02 0.09 -20.67
C TRP A 193 22.85 -0.84 -21.88
N PRO A 194 22.99 -2.16 -21.67
CA PRO A 194 22.77 -3.14 -22.72
C PRO A 194 21.35 -3.03 -23.27
N GLN A 195 21.24 -3.24 -24.58
CA GLN A 195 19.95 -3.22 -25.27
C GLN A 195 19.33 -4.62 -25.24
N PRO A 196 17.98 -4.74 -25.29
CA PRO A 196 17.34 -6.04 -25.34
C PRO A 196 17.81 -6.81 -26.57
N GLU A 197 18.00 -8.12 -26.43
CA GLU A 197 18.27 -8.99 -27.57
C GLU A 197 17.14 -8.82 -28.59
N LYS A 198 17.50 -8.51 -29.85
CA LYS A 198 16.52 -8.42 -30.93
C LYS A 198 15.94 -9.81 -31.16
N LYS A 199 14.65 -9.98 -30.85
CA LYS A 199 13.88 -11.16 -31.25
C LYS A 199 13.64 -11.16 -32.76
#